data_AF-A0A7S1KKF9-F1
#
_entry.id   AF-A0A7S1KKF9-F1
#
_cell.length_a   1.000
_cell.length_b   1.000
_cell.length_c   1.000
_cell.angle_alpha   90.00
_cell.angle_beta   90.00
_cell.angle_gamma   90.00
#
_symmetry.space_group_name_H-M   'P 1'
#
loop_
_entity.id
_entity.type
_entity.pdbx_description
1 polymer ?
#
loop_
_entity_poly.entity_id
_entity_poly.type
_entity_poly.pdbx_seq_one_letter_code
_entity_poly.pdbx_strand_id
1 'polypeptide(L)'
;VTAVGCPSFDKVFEAVSNGECDYGLVPIENTLGGSIHRNYDLLLKHSLHIIGELHYRVEHCLLALPGISKGQIQRVISHPQALAQCQDYLSQWGVQTENAYDTAGSAKQMRECADGHASHPSITPNTACIASAKAAQ
;
A
#
# COMPACT_ATOMS: atom_id res chain seq x y z
N VAL A 1 13.45 16.91 -0.84
CA VAL A 1 13.28 15.74 0.05
C VAL A 1 13.17 14.50 -0.82
N THR A 2 14.00 13.49 -0.56
CA THR A 2 14.01 12.23 -1.32
C THR A 2 13.42 11.13 -0.44
N ALA A 3 12.47 10.35 -0.97
CA ALA A 3 11.86 9.25 -0.23
C ALA A 3 12.70 7.98 -0.37
N VAL A 4 12.99 7.34 0.77
CA VAL A 4 13.67 6.03 0.83
C VAL A 4 12.69 5.01 1.39
N GLY A 5 12.44 3.94 0.64
CA GLY A 5 11.56 2.85 1.08
C GLY A 5 12.30 1.92 2.04
N CYS A 6 11.71 1.67 3.22
CA CYS A 6 12.22 0.71 4.19
C CYS A 6 11.30 -0.52 4.28
N PRO A 7 11.84 -1.74 4.45
CA PRO A 7 11.05 -2.97 4.48
C PRO A 7 10.27 -3.16 5.78
N SER A 8 10.59 -2.40 6.84
CA SER A 8 9.90 -2.45 8.12
C SER A 8 10.01 -1.11 8.85
N PHE A 9 9.16 -0.91 9.87
CA PHE A 9 9.27 0.26 10.74
C PHE A 9 10.60 0.29 11.49
N ASP A 10 11.07 -0.83 12.03
CA ASP A 10 12.38 -0.93 12.70
C ASP A 10 13.51 -0.39 11.81
N LYS A 11 13.47 -0.70 10.50
CA LYS A 11 14.45 -0.16 9.54
C LYS A 11 14.34 1.34 9.30
N VAL A 12 13.16 1.94 9.44
CA VAL A 12 13.00 3.40 9.43
C VAL A 12 13.70 4.01 10.65
N PHE A 13 13.47 3.46 11.84
CA PHE A 13 14.10 3.95 13.07
C PHE A 13 15.61 3.78 13.06
N GLU A 14 16.11 2.64 12.59
CA GLU A 14 17.55 2.38 12.39
C GLU A 14 18.17 3.36 11.39
N ALA A 15 17.53 3.57 10.23
CA ALA A 15 18.05 4.48 9.21
C ALA A 15 18.24 5.91 9.72
N VAL A 16 17.29 6.43 10.51
CA VAL A 16 17.42 7.75 11.13
C VAL A 16 18.46 7.75 12.24
N SER A 17 18.45 6.71 13.08
CA SER A 17 19.40 6.60 14.21
C SER A 17 20.86 6.49 13.73
N ASN A 18 21.09 5.85 12.59
CA ASN A 18 22.41 5.67 11.97
C ASN A 18 22.84 6.88 11.09
N GLY A 19 21.97 7.88 10.91
CA GLY A 19 22.24 9.02 10.03
C GLY A 19 22.19 8.69 8.52
N GLU A 20 21.59 7.56 8.15
CA GLU A 20 21.32 7.20 6.74
C GLU A 20 20.17 8.03 6.17
N CYS A 21 19.28 8.53 7.03
CA CYS A 21 18.17 9.41 6.68
C CYS A 21 18.05 10.55 7.70
N ASP A 22 17.78 11.77 7.24
CA ASP A 22 17.59 12.93 8.12
C ASP A 22 16.30 12.83 8.96
N TYR A 23 15.27 12.17 8.39
CA TYR A 23 13.93 12.09 8.97
C TYR A 23 13.30 10.72 8.71
N GLY A 24 12.44 10.28 9.64
CA GLY A 24 11.62 9.07 9.49
C GLY A 24 10.14 9.44 9.51
N LEU A 25 9.37 8.86 8.59
CA LEU A 25 7.90 8.99 8.55
C LEU A 25 7.28 7.65 8.92
N VAL A 26 6.56 7.60 10.04
CA VAL A 26 5.86 6.40 10.51
C VAL A 26 4.43 6.73 10.88
N PRO A 27 3.45 5.88 10.53
CA PRO A 27 2.07 6.07 10.95
C PRO A 27 1.93 5.73 12.44
N ILE A 28 1.29 6.60 13.22
CA ILE A 28 1.08 6.40 14.65
C ILE A 28 -0.33 5.90 14.96
N GLU A 29 -1.32 6.31 14.16
CA GLU A 29 -2.72 5.93 14.32
C GLU A 29 -3.41 5.82 12.94
N ASN A 30 -4.44 4.99 12.86
CA ASN A 30 -5.38 4.95 11.75
C ASN A 30 -6.82 4.99 12.28
N THR A 31 -7.70 5.78 11.65
CA THR A 31 -9.10 5.92 12.09
C THR A 31 -9.87 4.60 12.15
N LEU A 32 -9.51 3.61 11.34
CA LEU A 32 -10.16 2.30 11.31
C LEU A 32 -9.39 1.23 12.11
N GLY A 33 -8.07 1.32 12.14
CA GLY A 33 -7.19 0.35 12.82
C GLY A 33 -6.77 0.74 14.24
N GLY A 34 -7.07 1.97 14.68
CA GLY A 34 -6.61 2.55 15.93
C GLY A 34 -5.10 2.82 15.96
N SER A 35 -4.56 2.87 17.18
CA SER A 35 -3.15 3.13 17.45
C SER A 35 -2.24 1.99 16.99
N ILE A 36 -1.13 2.34 16.35
CA ILE A 36 -0.10 1.40 15.92
C ILE A 36 0.96 1.29 17.03
N HIS A 37 0.64 0.52 18.07
CA HIS A 37 1.45 0.39 19.29
C HIS A 37 2.93 0.05 19.02
N ARG A 38 3.23 -0.74 17.99
CA ARG A 38 4.61 -1.06 17.62
C ARG A 38 5.46 0.18 17.36
N ASN A 39 4.90 1.23 16.77
CA ASN A 39 5.64 2.46 16.49
C ASN A 39 5.84 3.32 17.74
N TYR A 40 4.91 3.26 18.70
CA TYR A 40 5.13 3.81 20.04
C TYR A 40 6.27 3.08 20.76
N ASP A 41 6.30 1.74 20.71
CA ASP A 41 7.38 0.96 21.32
C ASP A 41 8.74 1.29 20.70
N LEU A 42 8.80 1.50 19.38
CA LEU A 42 10.03 1.90 18.69
C LEU A 42 10.48 3.32 19.06
N LEU A 43 9.56 4.27 19.23
CA LEU A 43 9.87 5.60 19.74
C LEU A 43 10.46 5.55 21.16
N LEU A 44 10.01 4.62 22.01
CA LEU A 44 10.57 4.45 23.36
C LEU A 44 11.94 3.77 23.35
N LYS A 45 12.22 2.91 22.37
CA LYS A 45 13.49 2.17 22.26
C LYS A 45 14.63 2.98 21.65
N HIS A 46 14.33 3.93 20.76
CA HIS A 46 15.32 4.74 20.07
C HIS A 46 15.40 6.15 20.66
N SER A 47 16.60 6.73 20.69
CA SER A 47 16.81 8.13 21.12
C SER A 47 16.45 9.12 20.01
N LEU A 48 15.23 9.02 19.48
CA LEU A 48 14.67 9.93 18.48
C LEU A 48 13.56 10.79 19.11
N HIS A 49 13.24 11.90 18.46
CA HIS A 49 12.17 12.81 18.91
C HIS A 49 11.22 13.13 17.75
N ILE A 50 9.94 13.31 18.08
CA ILE A 50 8.91 13.71 17.11
C ILE A 50 9.09 15.21 16.83
N ILE A 51 9.26 15.56 15.56
CA ILE A 51 9.45 16.95 15.10
C ILE A 51 8.22 17.53 14.38
N GLY A 52 7.19 16.71 14.17
CA GLY A 52 5.99 17.13 13.46
C GLY A 52 5.01 15.97 13.28
N GLU A 53 3.79 16.32 12.90
CA GLU A 53 2.71 15.40 12.60
C GLU A 53 1.98 15.86 11.33
N LEU A 54 1.31 14.91 10.68
CA LEU A 54 0.42 15.21 9.56
C LEU A 54 -0.73 14.20 9.54
N HIS A 55 -1.89 14.65 9.09
CA HIS A 55 -3.03 13.78 8.82
C HIS A 55 -3.05 13.44 7.34
N TYR A 56 -2.91 12.15 7.03
CA TYR A 56 -2.95 11.66 5.66
C TYR A 56 -4.27 10.98 5.36
N ARG A 57 -5.05 11.54 4.42
CA ARG A 57 -6.29 10.92 3.97
C ARG A 57 -5.97 9.70 3.11
N VAL A 58 -6.40 8.53 3.55
CA VAL A 58 -6.31 7.30 2.76
C VAL A 58 -7.43 7.31 1.71
N GLU A 59 -7.04 7.38 0.44
CA GLU A 59 -7.95 7.31 -0.70
C GLU A 59 -7.59 6.09 -1.56
N HIS A 60 -8.55 5.16 -1.67
CA HIS A 60 -8.41 3.97 -2.48
C HIS A 60 -8.90 4.23 -3.90
N CYS A 61 -8.09 3.85 -4.88
CA CYS A 61 -8.43 3.86 -6.29
C CYS A 61 -8.48 2.43 -6.81
N LEU A 62 -9.47 2.14 -7.65
CA LEU A 62 -9.48 0.92 -8.46
C LEU A 62 -8.64 1.18 -9.72
N LEU A 63 -7.51 0.50 -9.84
CA LEU A 63 -6.58 0.64 -10.96
C LEU A 63 -6.66 -0.59 -11.86
N ALA A 64 -6.66 -0.36 -13.17
CA ALA A 64 -6.64 -1.40 -14.20
C ALA A 64 -5.62 -1.04 -15.28
N LEU A 65 -5.24 -2.02 -16.09
CA LEU A 65 -4.36 -1.79 -17.23
C LEU A 65 -5.04 -0.89 -18.28
N PRO A 66 -4.26 -0.13 -19.08
CA PRO A 66 -4.81 0.71 -20.14
C PRO A 66 -5.71 -0.07 -21.09
N GLY A 67 -6.88 0.47 -21.40
CA GLY A 67 -7.85 -0.14 -22.31
C GLY A 67 -8.80 -1.16 -21.67
N ILE A 68 -8.61 -1.52 -20.39
CA ILE A 68 -9.52 -2.39 -19.67
C ILE A 68 -10.69 -1.57 -19.13
N SER A 69 -11.88 -1.84 -19.67
CA SER A 69 -13.10 -1.23 -19.17
C SER A 69 -13.55 -1.86 -17.86
N LYS A 70 -14.33 -1.09 -17.09
CA LYS A 70 -14.92 -1.51 -15.82
C LYS A 70 -15.55 -2.92 -15.94
N GLY A 71 -16.42 -3.15 -16.92
CA GLY A 71 -17.13 -4.43 -17.09
C GLY A 71 -16.27 -5.65 -17.47
N GLN A 72 -15.00 -5.46 -17.83
CA GLN A 72 -14.08 -6.56 -18.14
C GLN A 72 -13.33 -7.08 -16.91
N ILE A 73 -13.38 -6.36 -15.79
CA ILE A 73 -12.66 -6.71 -14.57
C ILE A 73 -13.32 -7.93 -13.93
N GLN A 74 -12.53 -8.97 -13.70
CA GLN A 74 -12.99 -10.22 -13.06
C GLN A 74 -12.39 -10.43 -11.68
N ARG A 75 -11.21 -9.83 -11.43
CA ARG A 75 -10.43 -10.00 -10.21
C ARG A 75 -9.89 -8.67 -9.71
N VAL A 76 -9.89 -8.47 -8.41
CA VAL A 76 -9.30 -7.32 -7.73
C VAL A 76 -8.30 -7.80 -6.68
N ILE A 77 -7.06 -7.33 -6.77
CA ILE A 77 -5.99 -7.67 -5.83
C ILE A 77 -5.59 -6.48 -4.97
N SER A 78 -5.32 -6.68 -3.68
CA SER A 78 -4.74 -5.64 -2.81
C SER A 78 -4.36 -6.21 -1.44
N HIS A 79 -3.80 -5.36 -0.57
CA HIS A 79 -3.64 -5.68 0.84
C HIS A 79 -5.00 -6.02 1.49
N PRO A 80 -5.09 -7.04 2.38
CA PRO A 80 -6.35 -7.45 3.00
C PRO A 80 -7.14 -6.31 3.64
N GLN A 81 -6.45 -5.36 4.29
CA GLN A 81 -7.10 -4.21 4.92
C GLN A 81 -7.73 -3.26 3.88
N ALA A 82 -7.11 -3.08 2.72
CA ALA A 82 -7.67 -2.25 1.66
C ALA A 82 -8.88 -2.93 1.00
N LEU A 83 -8.82 -4.25 0.80
CA LEU A 83 -9.96 -5.04 0.31
C LEU A 83 -11.15 -4.96 1.28
N ALA A 84 -10.90 -5.12 2.59
CA ALA A 84 -11.94 -5.01 3.61
C ALA A 84 -12.58 -3.62 3.61
N GLN A 85 -11.78 -2.55 3.47
CA GLN A 85 -12.29 -1.18 3.39
C GLN A 85 -13.11 -0.89 2.13
N CYS A 86 -12.92 -1.67 1.07
CA CYS A 86 -13.63 -1.51 -0.20
C CYS A 86 -14.71 -2.58 -0.42
N GLN A 87 -14.98 -3.44 0.57
CA GLN A 87 -15.82 -4.64 0.40
C GLN A 87 -17.23 -4.32 -0.07
N ASP A 88 -17.86 -3.27 0.46
CA ASP A 88 -19.22 -2.86 0.07
C ASP A 88 -19.30 -2.48 -1.41
N TYR A 89 -18.26 -1.84 -1.94
CA TYR A 89 -18.18 -1.46 -3.35
C TYR A 89 -17.90 -2.67 -4.25
N LEU A 90 -17.01 -3.58 -3.82
CA LEU A 90 -16.61 -4.75 -4.60
C LEU A 90 -17.71 -5.82 -4.64
N SER A 91 -18.46 -6.00 -3.54
CA SER A 91 -19.51 -7.01 -3.42
C SER A 91 -20.69 -6.75 -4.36
N GLN A 92 -21.05 -5.48 -4.58
CA GLN A 92 -22.09 -5.08 -5.55
C GLN A 92 -21.72 -5.42 -7.00
N TRP A 93 -20.44 -5.73 -7.23
CA TRP A 93 -19.87 -5.78 -8.55
C TRP A 93 -19.49 -7.21 -8.99
N GLY A 94 -19.59 -8.18 -8.08
CA GLY A 94 -19.42 -9.60 -8.38
C GLY A 94 -17.99 -10.02 -8.76
N VAL A 95 -17.00 -9.18 -8.48
CA VAL A 95 -15.59 -9.44 -8.78
C VAL A 95 -14.96 -10.31 -7.69
N GLN A 96 -14.02 -11.18 -8.07
CA GLN A 96 -13.26 -11.97 -7.12
C GLN A 96 -12.18 -11.11 -6.45
N THR A 97 -12.04 -11.19 -5.13
CA THR A 97 -10.99 -10.47 -4.40
C THR A 97 -9.87 -11.42 -3.99
N GLU A 98 -8.62 -10.99 -4.12
CA GLU A 98 -7.46 -11.79 -3.73
C GLU A 98 -6.42 -10.95 -2.97
N ASN A 99 -5.90 -11.54 -1.89
CA ASN A 99 -4.94 -10.88 -1.03
C ASN A 99 -3.57 -10.76 -1.70
N ALA A 100 -2.99 -9.58 -1.62
CA ALA A 100 -1.63 -9.27 -2.03
C ALA A 100 -0.83 -8.70 -0.84
N TYR A 101 0.49 -8.62 -1.01
CA TYR A 101 1.42 -8.22 0.06
C TYR A 101 1.21 -6.76 0.50
N ASP A 102 1.07 -5.84 -0.45
CA ASP A 102 0.79 -4.43 -0.18
C ASP A 102 0.05 -3.77 -1.36
N THR A 103 -0.50 -2.58 -1.13
CA THR A 103 -1.32 -1.85 -2.12
C THR A 103 -0.51 -1.34 -3.31
N ALA A 104 0.68 -0.79 -3.09
CA ALA A 104 1.53 -0.24 -4.15
C ALA A 104 2.23 -1.35 -4.95
N GLY A 105 2.67 -2.40 -4.28
CA GLY A 105 3.21 -3.63 -4.82
C GLY A 105 2.19 -4.33 -5.74
N SER A 106 0.90 -4.30 -5.39
CA SER A 106 -0.16 -4.81 -6.28
C SER A 106 -0.20 -4.10 -7.63
N ALA A 107 -0.13 -2.76 -7.63
CA ALA A 107 -0.09 -1.96 -8.86
C ALA A 107 1.18 -2.23 -9.66
N LYS A 108 2.34 -2.31 -8.98
CA LYS A 108 3.63 -2.62 -9.60
C LYS A 108 3.62 -4.01 -10.25
N GLN A 109 3.16 -5.05 -9.56
CA GLN A 109 3.08 -6.42 -10.07
C GLN A 109 2.19 -6.51 -11.31
N MET A 110 1.05 -5.80 -11.32
CA MET A 110 0.18 -5.74 -12.50
C MET A 110 0.91 -5.15 -13.71
N ARG A 111 1.66 -4.07 -13.51
CA ARG A 111 2.44 -3.43 -14.58
C ARG A 111 3.56 -4.35 -15.09
N GLU A 112 4.30 -4.97 -14.18
CA GLU A 112 5.39 -5.89 -14.54
C GLU A 112 4.90 -7.13 -15.31
N CYS A 113 3.72 -7.66 -14.95
CA CYS A 113 3.09 -8.75 -15.70
C CYS A 113 2.62 -8.31 -17.10
N ALA A 114 2.10 -7.09 -17.23
CA ALA A 114 1.67 -6.55 -18.52
C ALA A 114 2.84 -6.28 -19.46
N ASP A 115 3.96 -5.79 -18.92
CA ASP A 115 5.18 -5.52 -19.68
C ASP A 115 6.00 -6.80 -19.97
N GLY A 116 5.56 -7.97 -19.47
CA GLY A 116 6.22 -9.26 -19.67
C GLY A 116 7.49 -9.49 -18.82
N HIS A 117 7.74 -8.62 -17.83
CA HIS A 117 8.89 -8.73 -16.92
C HIS A 117 8.67 -9.75 -15.80
N ALA A 118 7.42 -10.09 -15.51
CA ALA A 118 7.05 -11.06 -14.50
C ALA A 118 5.88 -11.93 -14.97
N SER A 119 5.70 -13.09 -14.35
CA SER A 119 4.50 -13.91 -14.48
C SER A 119 3.93 -14.19 -13.10
N HIS A 120 2.65 -13.90 -12.92
CA HIS A 120 1.93 -14.21 -11.68
C HIS A 120 0.66 -14.98 -12.05
N PRO A 121 0.39 -16.15 -11.44
CA PRO A 121 -0.72 -17.02 -11.84
C PRO A 121 -2.09 -16.34 -11.74
N SER A 122 -2.22 -15.40 -10.79
CA SER A 122 -3.47 -14.68 -10.56
C SER A 122 -3.61 -13.37 -11.34
N ILE A 123 -2.53 -12.84 -11.94
CA ILE A 123 -2.58 -11.55 -12.65
C ILE A 123 -2.78 -11.82 -14.14
N THR A 124 -3.98 -11.47 -14.60
CA THR A 124 -4.38 -11.52 -16.00
C THR A 124 -4.71 -10.10 -16.49
N PRO A 125 -4.86 -9.86 -17.81
CA PRO A 125 -5.27 -8.55 -18.32
C PRO A 125 -6.58 -8.02 -17.71
N ASN A 126 -7.48 -8.91 -17.26
CA ASN A 126 -8.76 -8.57 -16.63
C ASN A 126 -8.66 -8.42 -15.10
N THR A 127 -7.45 -8.28 -14.57
CA THR A 127 -7.18 -8.03 -13.15
C THR A 127 -7.08 -6.54 -12.90
N ALA A 128 -7.70 -6.07 -11.83
CA ALA A 128 -7.54 -4.74 -11.29
C ALA A 128 -6.88 -4.84 -9.90
N CYS A 129 -6.42 -3.71 -9.36
CA CYS A 129 -5.98 -3.63 -7.97
C CYS A 129 -6.58 -2.43 -7.25
N ILE A 130 -6.58 -2.50 -5.92
CA ILE A 130 -6.86 -1.33 -5.09
C ILE A 130 -5.53 -0.75 -4.60
N ALA A 131 -5.25 0.50 -4.95
CA ALA A 131 -4.07 1.21 -4.53
C ALA A 131 -4.30 2.73 -4.50
N SER A 132 -3.31 3.50 -4.04
CA SER A 132 -3.38 4.96 -4.11
C SER A 132 -3.22 5.45 -5.56
N ALA A 133 -3.76 6.63 -5.90
CA ALA A 133 -3.52 7.27 -7.19
C ALA A 133 -2.02 7.49 -7.50
N LYS A 134 -1.19 7.67 -6.45
CA LYS A 134 0.27 7.79 -6.59
C LYS A 134 0.93 6.51 -7.08
N ALA A 135 0.37 5.34 -6.77
CA ALA A 135 0.89 4.05 -7.23
C ALA A 135 0.52 3.75 -8.70
N ALA A 136 -0.34 4.57 -9.32
CA ALA A 136 -0.70 4.44 -10.73
C ALA A 136 0.28 5.17 -11.68
N GLN A 137 1.18 6.00 -11.14
CA GLN A 137 2.18 6.78 -11.85
C GLN A 137 3.45 5.98 -12.05
#